data_AF-A0A8S3U0P9-F1
#
_entry.id   AF-A0A8S3U0P9-F1
#
_cell.length_a   1.000
_cell.length_b   1.000
_cell.length_c   1.000
_cell.angle_alpha   90.00
_cell.angle_beta   90.00
_cell.angle_gamma   90.00
#
_symmetry.space_group_name_H-M   'P 1'
#
loop_
_entity.id
_entity.type
_entity.pdbx_description
1 polymer ?
#
loop_
_entity_poly.entity_id
_entity_poly.type
_entity_poly.pdbx_seq_one_letter_code
_entity_poly.pdbx_strand_id
1 'polypeptide(L)'
;MYESLEKILQMEEFDKDLQDELSAAYPKDGFIHVLNSAKRDLIKNDCGIIVTGETSAGKTTLINHFVGQKIFSTNNVAATATVCRIRHSKTLMLKAYTKDERILADIHFDNFTEMRSTIKKFTDLSYMEKDIKDTVFYVDIYLPVKVLKGNTILVDTPGIGEEEGLDNILLGVLQHAVSFIFVVNARNAGGIHEDRILRIFKNILNNMENMPCFDPHEVFFLTNQWDIVENDEDDETNTEKSDNPESRTWKLILSKLRKGWPGVNEQKIYQTSIKQVVNGIENDYSRNFKRFEENLSETILKNQNKRVEFYLSFLQNFLRNANLGIAARVKLLDLSSEAHEQIMIDYLERIERLEVLSNKYKDELEDHKTILMGDLTENLYKYLHAKSTEEDILFPTGNRSIDTVLPRMVGPVIETRFYNAIEKWLENDVTKRKMEDANEKVQSALTEIQLEFENIEMNMTGLLCLSCDSAVNINDCLTTMAQCSDGSEECFLDWTILPDLSAVFTAGCRATQVCNLLSNAFGKRITQRSVGCSQCCNSPPNGTQVPCNGYLCKQAPVARKTCGVCSRVSDPTDCAVDQECSPHEACKINTIFTGGVLRYELGCEKKTFNHASTLRFVDE
;
A
#
# COMPACT_ATOMS: atom_id res chain seq x y z
N MET A 1 -18.52 7.94 10.55
CA MET A 1 -18.78 7.42 9.19
C MET A 1 -19.45 6.04 9.24
N TYR A 2 -18.78 4.99 9.75
CA TYR A 2 -19.38 3.66 9.94
C TYR A 2 -20.74 3.70 10.67
N GLU A 3 -20.85 4.41 11.80
CA GLU A 3 -22.12 4.51 12.54
C GLU A 3 -23.24 5.22 11.79
N SER A 4 -22.90 6.22 10.98
CA SER A 4 -23.88 6.95 10.16
C SER A 4 -24.40 6.05 9.03
N LEU A 5 -23.50 5.30 8.40
CA LEU A 5 -23.84 4.33 7.36
C LEU A 5 -24.68 3.18 7.92
N GLU A 6 -24.30 2.61 9.06
CA GLU A 6 -25.06 1.56 9.75
C GLU A 6 -26.50 2.00 10.01
N LYS A 7 -26.70 3.22 10.51
CA LYS A 7 -28.04 3.80 10.73
C LYS A 7 -28.84 3.95 9.44
N ILE A 8 -28.22 4.43 8.36
CA ILE A 8 -28.89 4.60 7.07
C ILE A 8 -29.35 3.24 6.52
N LEU A 9 -28.48 2.23 6.57
CA LEU A 9 -28.76 0.88 6.07
C LEU A 9 -29.84 0.14 6.87
N GLN A 10 -30.03 0.52 8.14
CA GLN A 10 -31.03 -0.05 9.06
C GLN A 10 -32.36 0.71 9.06
N MET A 11 -32.51 1.80 8.28
CA MET A 11 -33.78 2.49 8.15
C MET A 11 -34.80 1.59 7.46
N GLU A 12 -36.04 1.55 7.95
CA GLU A 12 -37.14 0.77 7.33
C GLU A 12 -37.46 1.25 5.90
N GLU A 13 -37.11 2.50 5.58
CA GLU A 13 -37.24 3.11 4.25
C GLU A 13 -36.08 2.78 3.31
N PHE A 14 -35.05 2.07 3.79
CA PHE A 14 -33.95 1.64 2.94
C PHE A 14 -34.42 0.48 2.05
N ASP A 15 -34.38 0.70 0.73
CA ASP A 15 -34.95 -0.17 -0.29
C ASP A 15 -34.56 -1.65 -0.09
N LYS A 16 -35.56 -2.51 0.05
CA LYS A 16 -35.38 -3.95 0.29
C LYS A 16 -34.62 -4.61 -0.84
N ASP A 17 -34.81 -4.15 -2.07
CA ASP A 17 -34.10 -4.68 -3.24
C ASP A 17 -32.60 -4.34 -3.17
N LEU A 18 -32.24 -3.18 -2.60
CA LEU A 18 -30.85 -2.79 -2.38
C LEU A 18 -30.21 -3.56 -1.21
N GLN A 19 -30.99 -3.89 -0.16
CA GLN A 19 -30.53 -4.79 0.89
C GLN A 19 -30.26 -6.19 0.36
N ASP A 20 -31.11 -6.70 -0.54
CA ASP A 20 -30.94 -8.01 -1.16
C ASP A 20 -29.70 -8.02 -2.09
N GLU A 21 -29.48 -6.95 -2.86
CA GLU A 21 -28.28 -6.78 -3.70
C GLU A 21 -26.99 -6.71 -2.88
N LEU A 22 -26.97 -5.91 -1.81
CA LEU A 22 -25.84 -5.86 -0.87
C LEU A 22 -25.63 -7.21 -0.17
N SER A 23 -26.71 -7.94 0.13
CA SER A 23 -26.62 -9.28 0.71
C SER A 23 -26.06 -10.30 -0.29
N ALA A 24 -26.41 -10.19 -1.57
CA ALA A 24 -25.86 -11.01 -2.65
C ALA A 24 -24.37 -10.72 -2.90
N ALA A 25 -23.95 -9.45 -2.77
CA ALA A 25 -22.54 -9.06 -2.86
C ALA A 25 -21.69 -9.56 -1.66
N TYR A 26 -22.32 -9.82 -0.51
CA TYR A 26 -21.67 -10.32 0.70
C TYR A 26 -22.34 -11.60 1.26
N PRO A 27 -22.32 -12.72 0.53
CA PRO A 27 -23.22 -13.86 0.76
C PRO A 27 -22.84 -14.75 1.95
N LYS A 28 -21.59 -14.74 2.44
CA LYS A 28 -21.14 -15.61 3.54
C LYS A 28 -21.72 -15.20 4.90
N ASP A 29 -21.73 -13.91 5.20
CA ASP A 29 -22.06 -13.38 6.54
C ASP A 29 -23.19 -12.32 6.53
N GLY A 30 -23.56 -11.81 5.34
CA GLY A 30 -24.42 -10.65 5.20
C GLY A 30 -23.69 -9.32 5.44
N PHE A 31 -24.05 -8.30 4.66
CA PHE A 31 -23.32 -7.03 4.64
C PHE A 31 -23.26 -6.30 6.00
N ILE A 32 -24.30 -6.41 6.82
CA ILE A 32 -24.35 -5.81 8.17
C ILE A 32 -23.32 -6.47 9.09
N HIS A 33 -23.19 -7.79 9.04
CA HIS A 33 -22.20 -8.51 9.85
C HIS A 33 -20.78 -8.11 9.43
N VAL A 34 -20.52 -8.02 8.13
CA VAL A 34 -19.23 -7.59 7.59
C VAL A 34 -18.88 -6.17 8.04
N LEU A 35 -19.82 -5.22 7.94
CA LEU A 35 -19.63 -3.84 8.42
C LEU A 35 -19.38 -3.77 9.93
N ASN A 36 -20.12 -4.54 10.72
CA ASN A 36 -19.95 -4.59 12.17
C ASN A 36 -18.65 -5.28 12.59
N SER A 37 -18.21 -6.28 11.85
CA SER A 37 -16.89 -6.91 12.04
C SER A 37 -15.77 -5.91 11.71
N ALA A 38 -15.85 -5.24 10.56
CA ALA A 38 -14.91 -4.20 10.15
C ALA A 38 -14.82 -3.05 11.16
N LYS A 39 -15.96 -2.57 11.67
CA LYS A 39 -16.04 -1.56 12.72
C LYS A 39 -15.35 -2.02 14.00
N ARG A 40 -15.62 -3.26 14.45
CA ARG A 40 -14.99 -3.83 15.64
C ARG A 40 -13.47 -3.97 15.48
N ASP A 41 -12.99 -4.41 14.32
CA ASP A 41 -11.55 -4.52 14.07
C ASP A 41 -10.88 -3.15 13.94
N LEU A 42 -11.52 -2.18 13.28
CA LEU A 42 -11.00 -0.82 13.17
C LEU A 42 -10.85 -0.13 14.54
N ILE A 43 -11.77 -0.38 15.48
CA ILE A 43 -11.66 0.13 16.86
C ILE A 43 -10.43 -0.47 17.58
N LYS A 44 -10.03 -1.69 17.23
CA LYS A 44 -8.79 -2.28 17.70
C LYS A 44 -7.63 -1.61 16.96
N ASN A 45 -7.10 -0.53 17.54
CA ASN A 45 -5.99 0.22 16.94
C ASN A 45 -4.68 -0.58 16.88
N ASP A 46 -4.52 -1.69 17.62
CA ASP A 46 -3.25 -2.41 17.76
C ASP A 46 -2.79 -3.11 16.46
N CYS A 47 -1.72 -2.62 15.83
CA CYS A 47 -1.05 -3.29 14.70
C CYS A 47 0.02 -4.26 15.23
N GLY A 48 -0.32 -5.55 15.34
CA GLY A 48 0.54 -6.57 15.96
C GLY A 48 1.66 -7.06 15.05
N ILE A 49 2.92 -6.88 15.48
CA ILE A 49 4.08 -7.58 14.93
C ILE A 49 4.39 -8.76 15.85
N ILE A 50 4.15 -9.97 15.35
CA ILE A 50 4.21 -11.18 16.16
C ILE A 50 5.61 -11.79 16.10
N VAL A 51 6.24 -11.96 17.26
CA VAL A 51 7.51 -12.67 17.41
C VAL A 51 7.22 -14.12 17.80
N THR A 52 7.54 -15.04 16.90
CA THR A 52 7.29 -16.47 17.09
C THR A 52 8.47 -17.32 16.63
N GLY A 53 8.48 -18.60 16.99
CA GLY A 53 9.65 -19.47 16.84
C GLY A 53 9.75 -20.50 17.96
N GLU A 54 10.59 -21.52 17.78
CA GLU A 54 10.69 -22.63 18.72
C GLU A 54 11.18 -22.18 20.10
N THR A 55 10.90 -22.99 21.13
CA THR A 55 11.47 -22.77 22.46
C THR A 55 13.00 -22.68 22.35
N SER A 56 13.60 -21.73 23.06
CA SER A 56 15.05 -21.49 23.07
C SER A 56 15.68 -21.00 21.76
N ALA A 57 14.89 -20.58 20.76
CA ALA A 57 15.43 -19.96 19.53
C ALA A 57 16.00 -18.54 19.74
N GLY A 58 15.65 -17.88 20.85
CA GLY A 58 16.14 -16.54 21.20
C GLY A 58 15.12 -15.40 21.13
N LYS A 59 13.82 -15.71 21.01
CA LYS A 59 12.71 -14.72 21.01
C LYS A 59 12.77 -13.74 22.18
N THR A 60 12.86 -14.25 23.40
CA THR A 60 12.92 -13.43 24.62
C THR A 60 14.17 -12.54 24.66
N THR A 61 15.29 -13.00 24.11
CA THR A 61 16.51 -12.20 23.97
C THR A 61 16.32 -11.08 22.95
N LEU A 62 15.68 -11.37 21.82
CA LEU A 62 15.32 -10.37 20.80
C LEU A 62 14.44 -9.26 21.38
N ILE A 63 13.39 -9.65 22.11
CA ILE A 63 12.45 -8.72 22.72
C ILE A 63 13.16 -7.83 23.75
N ASN A 64 13.98 -8.41 24.63
CA ASN A 64 14.77 -7.64 25.60
C ASN A 64 15.73 -6.64 24.91
N HIS A 65 16.30 -7.02 23.76
CA HIS A 65 17.13 -6.12 22.95
C HIS A 65 16.33 -4.93 22.42
N PHE A 66 15.15 -5.16 21.82
CA PHE A 66 14.28 -4.07 21.33
C PHE A 66 13.80 -3.13 22.43
N VAL A 67 13.53 -3.68 23.61
CA VAL A 67 13.15 -2.91 24.80
C VAL A 67 14.34 -2.11 25.35
N GLY A 68 15.58 -2.56 25.12
CA GLY A 68 16.80 -1.95 25.66
C GLY A 68 16.99 -2.22 27.17
N GLN A 69 16.19 -3.10 27.76
CA GLN A 69 16.24 -3.51 29.16
C GLN A 69 15.91 -4.99 29.28
N LYS A 70 16.53 -5.67 30.25
CA LYS A 70 16.25 -7.09 30.52
C LYS A 70 14.96 -7.25 31.35
N ILE A 71 13.81 -7.15 30.69
CA ILE A 71 12.48 -7.24 31.33
C ILE A 71 12.00 -8.69 31.50
N PHE A 72 12.35 -9.58 30.57
CA PHE A 72 11.99 -11.00 30.64
C PHE A 72 13.16 -11.85 31.12
N SER A 73 12.86 -12.95 31.83
CA SER A 73 13.84 -13.96 32.23
C SER A 73 14.35 -14.73 31.01
N THR A 74 15.67 -14.83 30.83
CA THR A 74 16.30 -15.53 29.70
C THR A 74 16.73 -16.96 30.04
N ASN A 75 16.12 -17.58 31.07
CA ASN A 75 16.54 -18.92 31.52
C ASN A 75 15.99 -20.00 30.58
N ASN A 76 16.74 -21.09 30.37
CA ASN A 76 16.50 -22.16 29.39
C ASN A 76 15.25 -23.04 29.64
N VAL A 77 14.39 -22.68 30.59
CA VAL A 77 13.14 -23.39 30.88
C VAL A 77 12.00 -22.48 30.43
N ALA A 78 11.38 -22.82 29.28
CA ALA A 78 10.13 -22.26 28.75
C ALA A 78 9.75 -20.85 29.26
N ALA A 79 10.41 -19.81 28.74
CA ALA A 79 10.39 -18.47 29.33
C ALA A 79 9.07 -17.67 29.16
N THR A 80 8.11 -18.15 28.36
CA THR A 80 6.80 -17.49 28.21
C THR A 80 5.68 -18.52 28.13
N ALA A 81 4.83 -18.58 29.16
CA ALA A 81 3.58 -19.36 29.13
C ALA A 81 2.38 -18.58 28.58
N THR A 82 2.48 -17.25 28.62
CA THR A 82 1.39 -16.32 28.36
C THR A 82 1.80 -15.37 27.25
N VAL A 83 0.86 -15.03 26.38
CA VAL A 83 1.09 -14.05 25.31
C VAL A 83 1.33 -12.67 25.92
N CYS A 84 2.45 -12.04 25.56
CA CYS A 84 2.82 -10.72 26.06
C CYS A 84 2.74 -9.68 24.94
N ARG A 85 1.95 -8.62 25.12
CA ARG A 85 1.80 -7.51 24.17
C ARG A 85 2.52 -6.28 24.71
N ILE A 86 3.61 -5.92 24.06
CA ILE A 86 4.46 -4.81 24.46
C ILE A 86 4.04 -3.56 23.70
N ARG A 87 3.73 -2.52 24.45
CA ARG A 87 3.27 -1.23 23.95
C ARG A 87 4.24 -0.13 24.35
N HIS A 88 4.49 0.78 23.41
CA HIS A 88 5.22 2.00 23.71
C HIS A 88 4.43 2.87 24.69
N SER A 89 5.04 3.23 25.81
CA SER A 89 4.48 4.17 26.78
C SER A 89 5.58 4.93 27.50
N LYS A 90 5.30 6.15 27.96
CA LYS A 90 6.20 6.90 28.85
C LYS A 90 6.12 6.41 30.30
N THR A 91 5.02 5.77 30.67
CA THR A 91 4.78 5.24 32.02
C THR A 91 4.92 3.72 32.01
N LEU A 92 5.48 3.18 33.11
CA LEU A 92 5.60 1.74 33.31
C LEU A 92 4.29 1.19 33.88
N MET A 93 3.65 0.28 33.15
CA MET A 93 2.37 -0.31 33.56
C MET A 93 2.22 -1.73 33.01
N LEU A 94 1.49 -2.56 33.75
CA LEU A 94 1.14 -3.91 33.34
C LEU A 94 -0.36 -4.12 33.54
N LYS A 95 -1.03 -4.66 32.51
CA LYS A 95 -2.43 -5.10 32.60
C LYS A 95 -2.55 -6.57 32.24
N ALA A 96 -3.19 -7.37 33.09
CA ALA A 96 -3.44 -8.78 32.83
C ALA A 96 -4.92 -8.99 32.49
N TYR A 97 -5.20 -9.84 31.49
CA TYR A 97 -6.55 -10.03 30.96
C TYR A 97 -6.97 -11.49 30.96
N THR A 98 -8.27 -11.73 31.15
CA THR A 98 -8.90 -13.02 30.83
C THR A 98 -9.11 -13.19 29.32
N LYS A 99 -9.52 -14.40 28.91
CA LYS A 99 -9.93 -14.70 27.53
C LYS A 99 -11.09 -13.81 27.04
N ASP A 100 -11.99 -13.41 27.95
CA ASP A 100 -13.13 -12.52 27.67
C ASP A 100 -12.78 -11.02 27.77
N GLU A 101 -11.50 -10.67 27.65
CA GLU A 101 -10.97 -9.30 27.71
C GLU A 101 -11.25 -8.55 29.04
N ARG A 102 -11.53 -9.27 30.14
CA ARG A 102 -11.70 -8.65 31.47
C ARG A 102 -10.34 -8.39 32.12
N ILE A 103 -10.16 -7.20 32.67
CA ILE A 103 -8.93 -6.81 33.39
C ILE A 103 -8.91 -7.48 34.76
N LEU A 104 -7.87 -8.28 35.01
CA LEU A 104 -7.61 -8.95 36.30
C LEU A 104 -6.63 -8.17 37.18
N ALA A 105 -5.68 -7.48 36.54
CA ALA A 105 -4.69 -6.66 37.22
C ALA A 105 -4.39 -5.42 36.37
N ASP A 106 -4.20 -4.28 37.03
CA ASP A 106 -3.78 -3.02 36.43
C ASP A 106 -2.78 -2.37 37.40
N ILE A 107 -1.49 -2.49 37.09
CA ILE A 107 -0.40 -2.21 38.02
C ILE A 107 0.53 -1.17 37.39
N HIS A 108 0.80 -0.09 38.12
CA HIS A 108 1.78 0.93 37.76
C HIS A 108 3.08 0.71 38.53
N PHE A 109 4.22 1.01 37.89
CA PHE A 109 5.53 0.83 38.49
C PHE A 109 6.34 2.12 38.46
N ASP A 110 7.16 2.33 39.49
CA ASP A 110 8.10 3.44 39.54
C ASP A 110 9.43 3.12 38.84
N ASN A 111 9.78 1.83 38.74
CA ASN A 111 11.05 1.38 38.17
C ASN A 111 10.95 0.01 37.48
N PHE A 112 11.95 -0.29 36.63
CA PHE A 112 12.03 -1.54 35.87
C PHE A 112 12.24 -2.78 36.74
N THR A 113 12.86 -2.66 37.92
CA THR A 113 13.15 -3.80 38.79
C THR A 113 11.88 -4.39 39.39
N GLU A 114 11.00 -3.53 39.89
CA GLU A 114 9.68 -3.90 40.39
C GLU A 114 8.81 -4.51 39.28
N MET A 115 8.76 -3.82 38.13
CA MET A 115 8.04 -4.28 36.95
C MET A 115 8.50 -5.67 36.50
N ARG A 116 9.82 -5.90 36.41
CA ARG A 116 10.40 -7.20 36.06
C ARG A 116 9.99 -8.30 37.03
N SER A 117 9.97 -8.02 38.33
CA SER A 117 9.57 -8.99 39.34
C SER A 117 8.10 -9.40 39.18
N THR A 118 7.24 -8.45 38.77
CA THR A 118 5.81 -8.68 38.53
C THR A 118 5.57 -9.39 37.21
N ILE A 119 6.20 -8.96 36.10
CA ILE A 119 6.15 -9.67 34.80
C ILE A 119 6.49 -11.15 35.00
N LYS A 120 7.56 -11.44 35.74
CA LYS A 120 7.97 -12.81 36.03
C LYS A 120 6.86 -13.65 36.69
N LYS A 121 6.06 -13.07 37.59
CA LYS A 121 4.91 -13.75 38.21
C LYS A 121 3.76 -14.02 37.24
N PHE A 122 3.69 -13.28 36.14
CA PHE A 122 2.63 -13.38 35.12
C PHE A 122 3.04 -14.16 33.86
N THR A 123 4.33 -14.45 33.65
CA THR A 123 4.82 -15.01 32.39
C THR A 123 5.70 -16.25 32.53
N ASP A 124 6.36 -16.43 33.68
CA ASP A 124 7.34 -17.51 33.91
C ASP A 124 6.64 -18.72 34.54
N LEU A 125 6.54 -19.82 33.79
CA LEU A 125 5.90 -21.08 34.21
C LEU A 125 6.38 -21.58 35.57
N SER A 126 7.65 -21.33 35.91
CA SER A 126 8.23 -21.80 37.17
C SER A 126 7.78 -21.01 38.41
N TYR A 127 7.15 -19.84 38.22
CA TYR A 127 6.68 -18.95 39.29
C TYR A 127 5.17 -18.67 39.23
N MET A 128 4.47 -19.15 38.19
CA MET A 128 3.03 -18.96 38.06
C MET A 128 2.26 -19.82 39.06
N GLU A 129 1.42 -19.19 39.87
CA GLU A 129 0.40 -19.91 40.64
C GLU A 129 -0.62 -20.53 39.68
N LYS A 130 -1.14 -21.71 40.01
CA LYS A 130 -2.05 -22.48 39.13
C LYS A 130 -3.29 -21.68 38.75
N ASP A 131 -3.87 -20.94 39.69
CA ASP A 131 -5.04 -20.10 39.46
C ASP A 131 -4.73 -18.95 38.47
N ILE A 132 -3.51 -18.42 38.47
CA ILE A 132 -3.08 -17.39 37.51
C ILE A 132 -2.88 -18.01 36.13
N LYS A 133 -2.26 -19.19 36.04
CA LYS A 133 -2.05 -19.93 34.78
C LYS A 133 -3.38 -20.21 34.05
N ASP A 134 -4.40 -20.61 34.79
CA ASP A 134 -5.70 -21.00 34.21
C ASP A 134 -6.58 -19.78 33.87
N THR A 135 -6.30 -18.60 34.44
CA THR A 135 -7.17 -17.41 34.31
C THR A 135 -6.59 -16.33 33.37
N VAL A 136 -5.27 -16.13 33.33
CA VAL A 136 -4.62 -15.08 32.54
C VAL A 136 -4.37 -15.56 31.11
N PHE A 137 -4.95 -14.86 30.13
CA PHE A 137 -4.86 -15.21 28.70
C PHE A 137 -3.78 -14.40 27.96
N TYR A 138 -3.68 -13.09 28.22
CA TYR A 138 -2.59 -12.25 27.76
C TYR A 138 -2.26 -11.14 28.75
N VAL A 139 -1.04 -10.61 28.62
CA VAL A 139 -0.51 -9.52 29.45
C VAL A 139 -0.08 -8.36 28.56
N ASP A 140 -0.55 -7.17 28.89
CA ASP A 140 -0.17 -5.92 28.26
C ASP A 140 0.91 -5.24 29.08
N ILE A 141 2.03 -4.94 28.45
CA ILE A 141 3.21 -4.38 29.08
C ILE A 141 3.51 -3.04 28.43
N TYR A 142 3.38 -1.96 29.20
CA TYR A 142 3.54 -0.59 28.74
C TYR A 142 4.88 -0.06 29.26
N LEU A 143 5.79 0.28 28.36
CA LEU A 143 7.10 0.82 28.71
C LEU A 143 7.74 1.59 27.53
N PRO A 144 8.79 2.39 27.77
CA PRO A 144 9.46 3.12 26.69
C PRO A 144 10.21 2.17 25.74
N VAL A 145 9.70 1.97 24.53
CA VAL A 145 10.32 1.15 23.48
C VAL A 145 10.51 1.98 22.21
N LYS A 146 11.75 2.37 21.88
CA LYS A 146 12.01 3.36 20.82
C LYS A 146 11.64 2.88 19.41
N VAL A 147 11.75 1.58 19.15
CA VAL A 147 11.45 0.99 17.84
C VAL A 147 9.95 0.97 17.54
N LEU A 148 9.10 0.97 18.57
CA LEU A 148 7.65 0.99 18.41
C LEU A 148 7.13 2.42 18.25
N LYS A 149 6.31 2.67 17.21
CA LYS A 149 5.71 3.98 16.91
C LYS A 149 4.22 3.87 16.63
N GLY A 150 3.48 4.92 16.96
CA GLY A 150 2.03 4.95 16.78
C GLY A 150 1.34 3.81 17.53
N ASN A 151 0.61 3.01 16.79
CA ASN A 151 -0.25 1.92 17.24
C ASN A 151 0.34 0.52 16.96
N THR A 152 1.60 0.43 16.56
CA THR A 152 2.29 -0.86 16.42
C THR A 152 2.66 -1.44 17.78
N ILE A 153 2.43 -2.75 17.95
CA ILE A 153 2.75 -3.48 19.18
C ILE A 153 3.64 -4.69 18.85
N LEU A 154 4.56 -5.03 19.75
CA LEU A 154 5.31 -6.29 19.66
C LEU A 154 4.56 -7.34 20.47
N VAL A 155 4.32 -8.50 19.87
CA VAL A 155 3.65 -9.61 20.55
C VAL A 155 4.63 -10.76 20.69
N ASP A 156 5.05 -11.03 21.93
CA ASP A 156 5.85 -12.21 22.25
C ASP A 156 4.92 -13.40 22.49
N THR A 157 5.16 -14.47 21.74
CA THR A 157 4.39 -15.71 21.83
C THR A 157 5.18 -16.76 22.62
N PRO A 158 4.50 -17.62 23.40
CA PRO A 158 5.11 -18.80 23.99
C PRO A 158 5.91 -19.64 22.98
N GLY A 159 6.93 -20.34 23.49
CA GLY A 159 7.74 -21.26 22.68
C GLY A 159 6.92 -22.40 22.10
N ILE A 160 7.10 -22.67 20.80
CA ILE A 160 6.37 -23.71 20.09
C ILE A 160 6.92 -25.08 20.49
N GLY A 161 6.06 -25.97 20.98
CA GLY A 161 6.38 -27.39 21.17
C GLY A 161 5.94 -28.05 22.47
N GLU A 162 5.21 -27.36 23.37
CA GLU A 162 4.99 -27.87 24.74
C GLU A 162 3.53 -28.15 25.14
N GLU A 163 2.48 -27.59 24.52
CA GLU A 163 1.07 -27.94 24.86
C GLU A 163 0.10 -27.85 23.65
N GLU A 164 -0.75 -28.87 23.48
CA GLU A 164 -1.94 -28.87 22.60
C GLU A 164 -2.99 -27.88 23.14
N GLY A 165 -2.87 -26.62 22.77
CA GLY A 165 -3.72 -25.54 23.28
C GLY A 165 -3.19 -24.15 22.94
N LEU A 166 -1.88 -24.06 22.69
CA LEU A 166 -1.23 -22.83 22.24
C LEU A 166 -1.74 -22.36 20.86
N ASP A 167 -2.19 -23.28 20.01
CA ASP A 167 -2.71 -22.99 18.67
C ASP A 167 -3.92 -22.03 18.72
N ASN A 168 -4.84 -22.22 19.68
CA ASN A 168 -6.04 -21.37 19.80
C ASN A 168 -5.71 -19.96 20.32
N ILE A 169 -4.71 -19.84 21.20
CA ILE A 169 -4.24 -18.54 21.71
C ILE A 169 -3.48 -17.81 20.60
N LEU A 170 -2.63 -18.53 19.86
CA LEU A 170 -1.96 -18.00 18.69
C LEU A 170 -3.01 -17.48 17.71
N LEU A 171 -4.00 -18.29 17.30
CA LEU A 171 -5.04 -17.93 16.34
C LEU A 171 -5.80 -16.63 16.69
N GLY A 172 -6.16 -16.43 17.96
CA GLY A 172 -6.82 -15.19 18.42
C GLY A 172 -5.92 -13.95 18.35
N VAL A 173 -4.60 -14.12 18.37
CA VAL A 173 -3.60 -13.07 18.18
C VAL A 173 -3.25 -12.89 16.70
N LEU A 174 -3.22 -13.98 15.93
CA LEU A 174 -2.92 -14.02 14.50
C LEU A 174 -3.86 -13.14 13.69
N GLN A 175 -5.17 -13.16 13.97
CA GLN A 175 -6.18 -12.38 13.22
C GLN A 175 -5.86 -10.87 13.14
N HIS A 176 -5.12 -10.33 14.11
CA HIS A 176 -4.77 -8.91 14.18
C HIS A 176 -3.31 -8.62 13.79
N ALA A 177 -2.59 -9.62 13.27
CA ALA A 177 -1.20 -9.49 12.86
C ALA A 177 -1.08 -8.67 11.58
N VAL A 178 -0.08 -7.79 11.53
CA VAL A 178 0.32 -7.06 10.32
C VAL A 178 1.60 -7.62 9.69
N SER A 179 2.42 -8.33 10.50
CA SER A 179 3.67 -8.95 10.09
C SER A 179 4.13 -9.97 11.15
N PHE A 180 5.00 -10.89 10.76
CA PHE A 180 5.64 -11.88 11.65
C PHE A 180 7.15 -11.74 11.63
N ILE A 181 7.76 -12.03 12.77
CA ILE A 181 9.19 -12.27 12.94
C ILE A 181 9.35 -13.71 13.43
N PHE A 182 9.79 -14.60 12.55
CA PHE A 182 10.14 -15.98 12.89
C PHE A 182 11.58 -16.06 13.33
N VAL A 183 11.80 -16.39 14.61
CA VAL A 183 13.13 -16.66 15.16
C VAL A 183 13.43 -18.15 15.02
N VAL A 184 14.39 -18.48 14.16
CA VAL A 184 14.81 -19.83 13.82
C VAL A 184 16.16 -20.14 14.48
N ASN A 185 16.29 -21.29 15.12
CA ASN A 185 17.56 -21.71 15.73
C ASN A 185 18.48 -22.37 14.69
N ALA A 186 19.65 -21.79 14.39
CA ALA A 186 20.56 -22.34 13.40
C ALA A 186 21.22 -23.67 13.83
N ARG A 187 21.37 -23.94 15.14
CA ARG A 187 22.13 -25.08 15.69
C ARG A 187 21.56 -26.46 15.34
N ASN A 188 20.24 -26.63 15.30
CA ASN A 188 19.59 -27.94 15.23
C ASN A 188 19.16 -28.32 13.80
N ALA A 189 20.10 -28.68 12.90
CA ALA A 189 19.78 -29.04 11.51
C ALA A 189 18.85 -28.00 10.81
N GLY A 190 19.17 -26.72 11.04
CA GLY A 190 18.43 -25.57 10.55
C GLY A 190 17.20 -25.17 11.36
N GLY A 191 16.91 -25.80 12.51
CA GLY A 191 15.90 -25.38 13.50
C GLY A 191 14.45 -25.30 13.01
N ILE A 192 14.20 -25.71 11.78
CA ILE A 192 12.88 -25.86 11.18
C ILE A 192 12.57 -27.34 11.25
N HIS A 193 11.95 -27.75 12.36
CA HIS A 193 11.40 -29.09 12.50
C HIS A 193 10.07 -29.15 11.73
N GLU A 194 9.89 -30.18 10.89
CA GLU A 194 8.65 -30.37 10.10
C GLU A 194 7.41 -30.45 11.01
N ASP A 195 7.59 -30.95 12.23
CA ASP A 195 6.55 -31.09 13.23
C ASP A 195 6.33 -29.83 14.08
N ARG A 196 6.94 -28.67 13.80
CA ARG A 196 6.74 -27.48 14.64
C ARG A 196 6.53 -26.20 13.83
N ILE A 197 7.61 -25.64 13.27
CA ILE A 197 7.53 -24.38 12.52
C ILE A 197 6.64 -24.52 11.28
N LEU A 198 6.77 -25.62 10.52
CA LEU A 198 5.95 -25.83 9.32
C LEU A 198 4.45 -25.98 9.62
N ARG A 199 4.08 -26.51 10.80
CA ARG A 199 2.68 -26.56 11.23
C ARG A 199 2.10 -25.16 11.42
N ILE A 200 2.90 -24.24 11.96
CA ILE A 200 2.47 -22.85 12.14
C ILE A 200 2.39 -22.10 10.83
N PHE A 201 3.34 -22.34 9.91
CA PHE A 201 3.21 -21.81 8.56
C PHE A 201 1.88 -22.25 7.96
N LYS A 202 1.57 -23.55 7.98
CA LYS A 202 0.28 -24.06 7.51
C LYS A 202 -0.92 -23.40 8.23
N ASN A 203 -0.88 -23.28 9.55
CA ASN A 203 -1.97 -22.65 10.30
C ASN A 203 -2.17 -21.18 9.93
N ILE A 204 -1.08 -20.41 9.75
CA ILE A 204 -1.14 -19.01 9.34
C ILE A 204 -1.67 -18.92 7.91
N LEU A 205 -1.13 -19.72 6.99
CA LEU A 205 -1.54 -19.77 5.59
C LEU A 205 -3.03 -20.12 5.44
N ASN A 206 -3.51 -21.10 6.20
CA ASN A 206 -4.93 -21.49 6.23
C ASN A 206 -5.86 -20.42 6.80
N ASN A 207 -5.35 -19.46 7.57
CA ASN A 207 -6.14 -18.39 8.19
C ASN A 207 -5.89 -17.02 7.56
N MET A 208 -5.15 -16.93 6.45
CA MET A 208 -4.82 -15.64 5.81
C MET A 208 -6.06 -14.84 5.41
N GLU A 209 -7.15 -15.50 5.00
CA GLU A 209 -8.41 -14.81 4.68
C GLU A 209 -8.97 -14.00 5.86
N ASN A 210 -8.71 -14.43 7.09
CA ASN A 210 -9.13 -13.76 8.32
C ASN A 210 -8.11 -12.73 8.82
N MET A 211 -7.02 -12.50 8.07
CA MET A 211 -5.95 -11.56 8.40
C MET A 211 -5.83 -10.49 7.29
N PRO A 212 -6.81 -9.58 7.17
CA PRO A 212 -6.91 -8.65 6.03
C PRO A 212 -5.70 -7.71 5.87
N CYS A 213 -5.01 -7.41 6.97
CA CYS A 213 -3.83 -6.53 6.98
C CYS A 213 -2.51 -7.29 6.89
N PHE A 214 -2.53 -8.61 6.80
CA PHE A 214 -1.34 -9.43 6.73
C PHE A 214 -0.82 -9.54 5.29
N ASP A 215 0.50 -9.49 5.14
CA ASP A 215 1.17 -9.68 3.85
C ASP A 215 2.27 -10.75 4.02
N PRO A 216 2.19 -11.89 3.31
CA PRO A 216 3.16 -12.96 3.46
C PRO A 216 4.57 -12.60 2.97
N HIS A 217 4.72 -11.57 2.13
CA HIS A 217 6.02 -11.05 1.69
C HIS A 217 6.67 -10.11 2.73
N GLU A 218 5.91 -9.68 3.74
CA GLU A 218 6.37 -8.80 4.82
C GLU A 218 6.76 -9.60 6.08
N VAL A 219 7.04 -10.89 5.95
CA VAL A 219 7.50 -11.77 7.03
C VAL A 219 9.03 -11.75 7.13
N PHE A 220 9.53 -11.65 8.37
CA PHE A 220 10.95 -11.69 8.69
C PHE A 220 11.35 -13.07 9.21
N PHE A 221 12.47 -13.59 8.73
CA PHE A 221 13.09 -14.82 9.24
C PHE A 221 14.44 -14.48 9.86
N LEU A 222 14.49 -14.45 11.19
CA LEU A 222 15.69 -14.22 11.96
C LEU A 222 16.32 -15.56 12.35
N THR A 223 17.32 -16.00 11.59
CA THR A 223 18.09 -17.19 11.91
C THR A 223 19.17 -16.82 12.94
N ASN A 224 19.10 -17.40 14.14
CA ASN A 224 19.86 -17.00 15.31
C ASN A 224 20.77 -18.13 15.81
N GLN A 225 21.76 -17.81 16.65
CA GLN A 225 22.77 -18.73 17.22
C GLN A 225 23.83 -19.20 16.22
N TRP A 226 24.10 -18.43 15.17
CA TRP A 226 25.17 -18.72 14.22
C TRP A 226 26.57 -18.68 14.87
N ASP A 227 26.74 -17.97 15.98
CA ASP A 227 27.97 -17.99 16.78
C ASP A 227 28.33 -19.37 17.34
N ILE A 228 27.37 -20.29 17.41
CA ILE A 228 27.60 -21.67 17.89
C ILE A 228 27.94 -22.58 16.70
N VAL A 229 27.30 -22.35 15.54
CA VAL A 229 27.54 -23.11 14.31
C VAL A 229 28.98 -22.95 13.83
N GLU A 230 29.60 -21.79 14.06
CA GLU A 230 31.03 -21.55 13.82
C GLU A 230 31.97 -22.34 14.75
N ASN A 231 31.52 -22.69 15.97
CA ASN A 231 32.36 -23.19 17.06
C ASN A 231 32.19 -24.69 17.36
N ASP A 232 31.19 -25.38 16.80
CA ASP A 232 30.91 -26.81 17.05
C ASP A 232 31.95 -27.77 16.40
N GLU A 233 33.07 -27.29 15.84
CA GLU A 233 34.09 -28.11 15.15
C GLU A 233 35.52 -28.10 15.74
N ASP A 234 35.78 -27.42 16.87
CA ASP A 234 37.13 -27.50 17.49
C ASP A 234 37.38 -28.83 18.25
N ASP A 235 36.36 -29.67 18.47
CA ASP A 235 36.46 -30.86 19.36
C ASP A 235 36.19 -32.23 18.72
N GLU A 236 35.90 -32.36 17.41
CA GLU A 236 35.85 -33.68 16.77
C GLU A 236 36.64 -33.74 15.46
N THR A 237 37.80 -34.37 15.56
CA THR A 237 38.67 -34.91 14.50
C THR A 237 37.99 -35.16 13.16
N ASN A 238 37.95 -34.18 12.27
CA ASN A 238 37.78 -34.37 10.83
C ASN A 238 38.48 -33.24 10.06
N THR A 239 39.78 -33.45 9.83
CA THR A 239 40.53 -32.74 8.80
C THR A 239 39.96 -33.08 7.43
N GLU A 240 39.06 -32.28 6.85
CA GLU A 240 38.82 -32.29 5.40
C GLU A 240 37.95 -31.12 4.87
N LYS A 241 38.60 -30.17 4.21
CA LYS A 241 38.01 -28.96 3.57
C LYS A 241 37.14 -29.31 2.35
N SER A 242 35.94 -28.72 2.22
CA SER A 242 35.51 -28.02 0.99
C SER A 242 34.12 -27.36 1.06
N ASP A 243 33.22 -27.74 1.96
CA ASP A 243 31.94 -27.03 2.17
C ASP A 243 31.93 -26.46 3.59
N ASN A 244 31.92 -25.12 3.73
CA ASN A 244 31.78 -24.47 5.05
C ASN A 244 30.47 -24.99 5.70
N PRO A 245 30.49 -25.56 6.92
CA PRO A 245 29.30 -26.04 7.64
C PRO A 245 28.20 -24.98 7.75
N GLU A 246 28.58 -23.71 7.80
CA GLU A 246 27.69 -22.56 7.74
C GLU A 246 26.87 -22.54 6.43
N SER A 247 27.53 -22.76 5.28
CA SER A 247 26.91 -22.81 3.95
C SER A 247 25.95 -23.98 3.82
N ARG A 248 26.26 -25.13 4.43
CA ARG A 248 25.37 -26.30 4.44
C ARG A 248 24.12 -26.06 5.29
N THR A 249 24.30 -25.52 6.49
CA THR A 249 23.19 -25.19 7.39
C THR A 249 22.30 -24.12 6.78
N TRP A 250 22.89 -23.11 6.14
CA TRP A 250 22.15 -22.07 5.43
C TRP A 250 21.29 -22.61 4.30
N LYS A 251 21.86 -23.44 3.42
CA LYS A 251 21.11 -24.08 2.31
C LYS A 251 19.93 -24.91 2.82
N LEU A 252 20.12 -25.62 3.95
CA LEU A 252 19.06 -26.42 4.56
C LEU A 252 17.94 -25.56 5.16
N ILE A 253 18.28 -24.45 5.81
CA ILE A 253 17.28 -23.50 6.33
C ILE A 253 16.48 -22.93 5.16
N LEU A 254 17.17 -22.45 4.12
CA LEU A 254 16.55 -21.82 2.97
C LEU A 254 15.59 -22.77 2.23
N SER A 255 16.01 -24.01 1.98
CA SER A 255 15.15 -25.01 1.33
C SER A 255 13.89 -25.31 2.13
N LYS A 256 14.02 -25.44 3.46
CA LYS A 256 12.87 -25.67 4.35
C LYS A 256 11.93 -24.47 4.41
N LEU A 257 12.44 -23.25 4.43
CA LEU A 257 11.61 -22.03 4.37
C LEU A 257 10.86 -21.94 3.05
N ARG A 258 11.54 -22.14 1.91
CA ARG A 258 10.91 -22.11 0.57
C ARG A 258 9.82 -23.17 0.43
N LYS A 259 10.04 -24.38 0.97
CA LYS A 259 9.02 -25.46 0.99
C LYS A 259 7.83 -25.11 1.88
N GLY A 260 8.07 -24.41 2.98
CA GLY A 260 7.10 -24.17 4.04
C GLY A 260 6.24 -22.91 3.89
N TRP A 261 6.77 -21.88 3.21
CA TRP A 261 6.16 -20.55 3.17
C TRP A 261 6.07 -20.04 1.72
N PRO A 262 4.88 -19.98 1.12
CA PRO A 262 4.66 -19.36 -0.18
C PRO A 262 5.06 -17.88 -0.13
N GLY A 263 5.94 -17.43 -1.02
CA GLY A 263 6.35 -16.02 -1.09
C GLY A 263 7.45 -15.59 -0.11
N VAL A 264 8.30 -16.52 0.35
CA VAL A 264 9.54 -16.18 1.09
C VAL A 264 10.32 -15.10 0.34
N ASN A 265 10.54 -13.97 1.01
CA ASN A 265 11.44 -12.94 0.54
C ASN A 265 12.82 -13.15 1.18
N GLU A 266 13.79 -13.57 0.37
CA GLU A 266 15.15 -13.88 0.86
C GLU A 266 15.88 -12.66 1.43
N GLN A 267 15.51 -11.46 0.97
CA GLN A 267 16.05 -10.21 1.54
C GLN A 267 15.57 -9.96 2.98
N LYS A 268 14.54 -10.70 3.43
CA LYS A 268 14.02 -10.68 4.79
C LYS A 268 14.47 -11.87 5.65
N ILE A 269 15.48 -12.62 5.19
CA ILE A 269 16.13 -13.68 5.97
C ILE A 269 17.49 -13.16 6.46
N TYR A 270 17.71 -13.19 7.77
CA TYR A 270 18.90 -12.62 8.41
C TYR A 270 19.64 -13.67 9.23
N GLN A 271 20.94 -13.81 8.99
CA GLN A 271 21.86 -14.60 9.81
C GLN A 271 22.42 -13.75 10.94
N THR A 272 22.12 -14.13 12.19
CA THR A 272 22.45 -13.31 13.36
C THR A 272 22.91 -14.13 14.56
N SER A 273 23.57 -13.45 15.48
CA SER A 273 23.78 -13.90 16.85
C SER A 273 23.35 -12.77 17.77
N ILE A 274 22.12 -12.86 18.28
CA ILE A 274 21.58 -11.83 19.18
C ILE A 274 22.48 -11.68 20.42
N LYS A 275 23.11 -12.78 20.87
CA LYS A 275 24.05 -12.77 21.99
C LYS A 275 25.26 -11.87 21.71
N GLN A 276 25.87 -11.99 20.54
CA GLN A 276 27.00 -11.17 20.15
C GLN A 276 26.60 -9.71 19.89
N VAL A 277 25.41 -9.49 19.33
CA VAL A 277 24.82 -8.15 19.16
C VAL A 277 24.66 -7.44 20.50
N VAL A 278 24.06 -8.11 21.49
CA VAL A 278 23.89 -7.56 22.85
C VAL A 278 25.22 -7.28 23.53
N ASN A 279 26.25 -8.07 23.24
CA ASN A 279 27.61 -7.85 23.73
C ASN A 279 28.38 -6.75 22.98
N GLY A 280 27.79 -6.14 21.94
CA GLY A 280 28.42 -5.06 21.17
C GLY A 280 29.57 -5.53 20.28
N ILE A 281 29.59 -6.81 19.88
CA ILE A 281 30.64 -7.34 19.00
C ILE A 281 30.32 -6.95 17.56
N GLU A 282 31.28 -6.29 16.89
CA GLU A 282 31.14 -5.87 15.49
C GLU A 282 31.63 -6.98 14.55
N ASN A 283 30.70 -7.59 13.80
CA ASN A 283 30.94 -8.69 12.86
C ASN A 283 29.80 -8.78 11.82
N ASP A 284 29.83 -9.81 10.96
CA ASP A 284 28.78 -10.02 9.96
C ASP A 284 27.39 -10.20 10.60
N TYR A 285 27.29 -10.87 11.75
CA TYR A 285 26.03 -11.06 12.46
C TYR A 285 25.42 -9.75 12.96
N SER A 286 26.23 -8.85 13.53
CA SER A 286 25.73 -7.55 13.98
C SER A 286 25.44 -6.59 12.84
N ARG A 287 26.17 -6.68 11.71
CA ARG A 287 25.81 -5.99 10.46
C ARG A 287 24.47 -6.48 9.89
N ASN A 288 24.25 -7.78 9.85
CA ASN A 288 22.98 -8.37 9.40
C ASN A 288 21.82 -8.01 10.34
N PHE A 289 22.06 -8.02 11.65
CA PHE A 289 21.06 -7.61 12.63
C PHE A 289 20.69 -6.13 12.48
N LYS A 290 21.67 -5.25 12.22
CA LYS A 290 21.40 -3.83 11.96
C LYS A 290 20.55 -3.63 10.71
N ARG A 291 20.85 -4.35 9.61
CA ARG A 291 20.01 -4.35 8.39
C ARG A 291 18.58 -4.83 8.68
N PHE A 292 18.43 -5.83 9.54
CA PHE A 292 17.14 -6.29 10.02
C PHE A 292 16.41 -5.20 10.83
N GLU A 293 17.08 -4.49 11.75
CA GLU A 293 16.46 -3.40 12.51
C GLU A 293 16.02 -2.23 11.62
N GLU A 294 16.81 -1.90 10.60
CA GLU A 294 16.48 -0.87 9.59
C GLU A 294 15.22 -1.27 8.81
N ASN A 295 15.18 -2.49 8.25
CA ASN A 295 14.03 -3.00 7.50
C ASN A 295 12.79 -3.16 8.37
N LEU A 296 12.96 -3.65 9.61
CA LEU A 296 11.87 -3.75 10.58
C LEU A 296 11.30 -2.35 10.91
N SER A 297 12.15 -1.34 11.05
CA SER A 297 11.71 0.04 11.29
C SER A 297 10.90 0.60 10.12
N GLU A 298 11.30 0.30 8.88
CA GLU A 298 10.55 0.65 7.67
C GLU A 298 9.19 -0.07 7.63
N THR A 299 9.15 -1.37 7.90
CA THR A 299 7.91 -2.14 7.97
C THR A 299 7.00 -1.64 9.11
N ILE A 300 7.53 -1.24 10.27
CA ILE A 300 6.77 -0.62 11.36
C ILE A 300 6.11 0.68 10.90
N LEU A 301 6.86 1.54 10.21
CA LEU A 301 6.33 2.81 9.69
C LEU A 301 5.25 2.56 8.62
N LYS A 302 5.51 1.65 7.68
CA LYS A 302 4.53 1.22 6.66
C LYS A 302 3.26 0.65 7.29
N ASN A 303 3.39 -0.09 8.39
CA ASN A 303 2.26 -0.78 9.02
C ASN A 303 1.54 0.05 10.10
N GLN A 304 2.01 1.26 10.43
CA GLN A 304 1.37 2.10 11.44
C GLN A 304 -0.12 2.32 11.12
N ASN A 305 -0.42 2.79 9.91
CA ASN A 305 -1.80 3.08 9.52
C ASN A 305 -2.44 1.98 8.67
N LYS A 306 -1.76 0.85 8.41
CA LYS A 306 -2.22 -0.18 7.47
C LYS A 306 -3.64 -0.66 7.73
N ARG A 307 -4.02 -0.86 9.00
CA ARG A 307 -5.40 -1.23 9.36
C ARG A 307 -6.40 -0.13 9.03
N VAL A 308 -6.07 1.13 9.34
CA VAL A 308 -6.93 2.28 9.04
C VAL A 308 -7.09 2.45 7.53
N GLU A 309 -6.00 2.37 6.79
CA GLU A 309 -5.99 2.48 5.33
C GLU A 309 -6.80 1.37 4.67
N PHE A 310 -6.62 0.12 5.12
CA PHE A 310 -7.39 -1.02 4.63
C PHE A 310 -8.90 -0.82 4.83
N TYR A 311 -9.34 -0.50 6.06
CA TYR A 311 -10.76 -0.34 6.34
C TYR A 311 -11.35 0.95 5.76
N LEU A 312 -10.57 2.01 5.61
CA LEU A 312 -11.00 3.20 4.89
C LEU A 312 -11.27 2.87 3.41
N SER A 313 -10.37 2.12 2.79
CA SER A 313 -10.51 1.68 1.39
C SER A 313 -11.72 0.75 1.22
N PHE A 314 -11.90 -0.19 2.15
CA PHE A 314 -13.09 -1.03 2.22
C PHE A 314 -14.37 -0.19 2.31
N LEU A 315 -14.42 0.80 3.21
CA LEU A 315 -15.59 1.65 3.40
C LEU A 315 -15.85 2.55 2.18
N GLN A 316 -14.81 3.07 1.54
CA GLN A 316 -14.94 3.84 0.30
C GLN A 316 -15.54 2.99 -0.82
N ASN A 317 -15.04 1.76 -1.00
CA ASN A 317 -15.58 0.83 -1.99
C ASN A 317 -17.03 0.44 -1.67
N PHE A 318 -17.35 0.18 -0.40
CA PHE A 318 -18.71 -0.11 0.03
C PHE A 318 -19.66 1.05 -0.26
N LEU A 319 -19.27 2.28 0.09
CA LEU A 319 -20.06 3.49 -0.17
C LEU A 319 -20.22 3.75 -1.66
N ARG A 320 -19.17 3.54 -2.46
CA ARG A 320 -19.24 3.63 -3.92
C ARG A 320 -20.29 2.67 -4.46
N ASN A 321 -20.24 1.40 -4.06
CA ASN A 321 -21.19 0.39 -4.54
C ASN A 321 -22.64 0.70 -4.11
N ALA A 322 -22.84 1.12 -2.86
CA ALA A 322 -24.16 1.53 -2.38
C ALA A 322 -24.69 2.77 -3.15
N ASN A 323 -23.84 3.78 -3.37
CA ASN A 323 -24.20 4.96 -4.14
C ASN A 323 -24.52 4.64 -5.59
N LEU A 324 -23.77 3.74 -6.23
CA LEU A 324 -24.07 3.25 -7.58
C LEU A 324 -25.45 2.61 -7.64
N GLY A 325 -25.76 1.70 -6.69
CA GLY A 325 -27.06 1.05 -6.62
C GLY A 325 -28.23 2.00 -6.39
N ILE A 326 -28.04 3.05 -5.57
CA ILE A 326 -29.06 4.09 -5.33
C ILE A 326 -29.21 5.00 -6.55
N ALA A 327 -28.10 5.47 -7.13
CA ALA A 327 -28.11 6.36 -8.30
C ALA A 327 -28.80 5.68 -9.50
N ALA A 328 -28.53 4.39 -9.72
CA ALA A 328 -29.21 3.61 -10.74
C ALA A 328 -30.74 3.61 -10.50
N ARG A 329 -31.19 3.34 -9.27
CA ARG A 329 -32.63 3.33 -8.93
C ARG A 329 -33.30 4.70 -9.05
N VAL A 330 -32.63 5.78 -8.65
CA VAL A 330 -33.14 7.15 -8.83
C VAL A 330 -33.29 7.47 -10.32
N LYS A 331 -32.31 7.11 -11.16
CA LYS A 331 -32.38 7.28 -12.61
C LYS A 331 -33.56 6.51 -13.21
N LEU A 332 -33.82 5.30 -12.71
CA LEU A 332 -34.96 4.48 -13.11
C LEU A 332 -36.32 5.16 -12.79
N LEU A 333 -36.45 5.82 -11.64
CA LEU A 333 -37.71 6.51 -11.27
C LEU A 333 -38.11 7.66 -12.20
N ASP A 334 -37.15 8.30 -12.86
CA ASP A 334 -37.38 9.44 -13.78
C ASP A 334 -37.72 9.01 -15.23
N LEU A 335 -37.68 7.70 -15.52
CA LEU A 335 -37.86 7.16 -16.87
C LEU A 335 -39.30 6.69 -17.12
N SER A 336 -39.78 6.85 -18.37
CA SER A 336 -41.06 6.25 -18.79
C SER A 336 -40.96 4.72 -18.84
N SER A 337 -42.09 4.03 -18.70
CA SER A 337 -42.12 2.55 -18.77
C SER A 337 -41.48 1.98 -20.04
N GLU A 338 -41.61 2.66 -21.18
CA GLU A 338 -40.98 2.25 -22.45
C GLU A 338 -39.46 2.48 -22.47
N ALA A 339 -38.98 3.60 -21.90
CA ALA A 339 -37.55 3.87 -21.78
C ALA A 339 -36.88 2.88 -20.80
N HIS A 340 -37.60 2.49 -19.75
CA HIS A 340 -37.21 1.44 -18.82
C HIS A 340 -36.95 0.10 -19.49
N GLU A 341 -37.91 -0.37 -20.28
CA GLU A 341 -37.81 -1.67 -20.96
C GLU A 341 -36.63 -1.69 -21.94
N GLN A 342 -36.41 -0.60 -22.67
CA GLN A 342 -35.29 -0.48 -23.60
C GLN A 342 -33.92 -0.48 -22.89
N ILE A 343 -33.81 0.21 -21.76
CA ILE A 343 -32.59 0.26 -20.94
C ILE A 343 -32.30 -1.10 -20.31
N MET A 344 -33.33 -1.81 -19.83
CA MET A 344 -33.17 -3.16 -19.28
C MET A 344 -32.71 -4.17 -20.33
N ILE A 345 -33.20 -4.09 -21.57
CA ILE A 345 -32.73 -4.92 -22.69
C ILE A 345 -31.25 -4.65 -22.97
N ASP A 346 -30.85 -3.38 -23.05
CA ASP A 346 -29.44 -3.01 -23.26
C ASP A 346 -28.54 -3.50 -22.11
N TYR A 347 -28.99 -3.40 -20.86
CA TYR A 347 -28.24 -3.93 -19.71
C TYR A 347 -28.11 -5.45 -19.74
N LEU A 348 -29.19 -6.18 -20.06
CA LEU A 348 -29.13 -7.64 -20.17
C LEU A 348 -28.17 -8.09 -21.27
N GLU A 349 -28.21 -7.44 -22.44
CA GLU A 349 -27.25 -7.73 -23.52
C GLU A 349 -25.81 -7.47 -23.10
N ARG A 350 -25.56 -6.40 -22.32
CA ARG A 350 -24.21 -6.07 -21.85
C ARG A 350 -23.71 -7.01 -20.76
N ILE A 351 -24.57 -7.40 -19.82
CA ILE A 351 -24.25 -8.42 -18.82
C ILE A 351 -23.91 -9.74 -19.51
N GLU A 352 -24.70 -10.14 -20.51
CA GLU A 352 -24.42 -11.33 -21.30
C GLU A 352 -23.08 -11.23 -22.04
N ARG A 353 -22.76 -10.07 -22.64
CA ARG A 353 -21.43 -9.83 -23.24
C ARG A 353 -20.30 -9.94 -22.22
N LEU A 354 -20.47 -9.38 -21.03
CA LEU A 354 -19.49 -9.48 -19.95
C LEU A 354 -19.30 -10.92 -19.49
N GLU A 355 -20.38 -11.69 -19.33
CA GLU A 355 -20.30 -13.10 -18.96
C GLU A 355 -19.57 -13.91 -20.04
N VAL A 356 -19.87 -13.65 -21.32
CA VAL A 356 -19.18 -14.27 -22.45
C VAL A 356 -17.69 -13.90 -22.45
N LEU A 357 -17.35 -12.63 -22.24
CA LEU A 357 -15.96 -12.15 -22.21
C LEU A 357 -15.20 -12.72 -21.00
N SER A 358 -15.83 -12.74 -19.83
CA SER A 358 -15.26 -13.32 -18.60
C SER A 358 -15.02 -14.82 -18.77
N ASN A 359 -15.98 -15.56 -19.35
CA ASN A 359 -15.82 -16.99 -19.61
C ASN A 359 -14.74 -17.25 -20.66
N LYS A 360 -14.71 -16.45 -21.75
CA LYS A 360 -13.66 -16.52 -22.76
C LYS A 360 -12.28 -16.31 -22.14
N TYR A 361 -12.09 -15.27 -21.33
CA TYR A 361 -10.81 -15.01 -20.67
C TYR A 361 -10.43 -16.09 -19.66
N LYS A 362 -11.41 -16.62 -18.92
CA LYS A 362 -11.19 -17.75 -18.02
C LYS A 362 -10.67 -18.98 -18.78
N ASP A 363 -11.30 -19.32 -19.90
CA ASP A 363 -10.90 -20.45 -20.74
C ASP A 363 -9.51 -20.21 -21.35
N GLU A 364 -9.26 -19.03 -21.92
CA GLU A 364 -7.95 -18.65 -22.47
C GLU A 364 -6.84 -18.69 -21.42
N LEU A 365 -7.11 -18.24 -20.18
CA LEU A 365 -6.15 -18.28 -19.09
C LEU A 365 -5.88 -19.72 -18.60
N GLU A 366 -6.89 -20.58 -18.52
CA GLU A 366 -6.71 -22.00 -18.16
C GLU A 366 -5.95 -22.77 -19.26
N ASP A 367 -6.25 -22.50 -20.53
CA ASP A 367 -5.51 -23.05 -21.67
C ASP A 367 -4.05 -22.56 -21.64
N HIS A 368 -3.83 -21.26 -21.45
CA HIS A 368 -2.50 -20.69 -21.38
C HIS A 368 -1.70 -21.26 -20.20
N LYS A 369 -2.32 -21.40 -19.02
CA LYS A 369 -1.73 -22.06 -17.85
C LYS A 369 -1.35 -23.50 -18.16
N THR A 370 -2.22 -24.26 -18.82
CA THR A 370 -1.96 -25.66 -19.17
C THR A 370 -0.80 -25.78 -20.16
N ILE A 371 -0.79 -24.95 -21.21
CA ILE A 371 0.31 -24.90 -22.19
C ILE A 371 1.62 -24.48 -21.53
N LEU A 372 1.60 -23.43 -20.71
CA LEU A 372 2.77 -22.92 -20.01
C LEU A 372 3.33 -23.98 -19.04
N MET A 373 2.47 -24.63 -18.24
CA MET A 373 2.91 -25.71 -17.36
C MET A 373 3.50 -26.88 -18.15
N GLY A 374 2.88 -27.26 -19.27
CA GLY A 374 3.39 -28.32 -20.15
C GLY A 374 4.78 -27.99 -20.70
N ASP A 375 4.93 -26.80 -21.28
CA ASP A 375 6.19 -26.33 -21.86
C ASP A 375 7.28 -26.13 -20.79
N LEU A 376 6.95 -25.56 -19.62
CA LEU A 376 7.89 -25.47 -18.50
C LEU A 376 8.32 -26.85 -18.01
N THR A 377 7.39 -27.80 -17.89
CA THR A 377 7.69 -29.17 -17.46
C THR A 377 8.58 -29.88 -18.46
N GLU A 378 8.30 -29.78 -19.76
CA GLU A 378 9.10 -30.40 -20.81
C GLU A 378 10.51 -29.78 -20.88
N ASN A 379 10.61 -28.45 -20.79
CA ASN A 379 11.90 -27.76 -20.80
C ASN A 379 12.72 -28.07 -19.55
N LEU A 380 12.08 -28.15 -18.38
CA LEU A 380 12.74 -28.57 -17.15
C LEU A 380 13.21 -30.02 -17.26
N TYR A 381 12.39 -30.91 -17.80
CA TYR A 381 12.77 -32.31 -18.04
C TYR A 381 13.99 -32.39 -18.97
N LYS A 382 13.98 -31.70 -20.11
CA LYS A 382 15.13 -31.64 -21.04
C LYS A 382 16.37 -31.07 -20.35
N TYR A 383 16.21 -30.03 -19.54
CA TYR A 383 17.31 -29.42 -18.79
C TYR A 383 17.91 -30.40 -17.77
N LEU A 384 17.08 -31.08 -16.97
CA LEU A 384 17.53 -32.04 -15.97
C LEU A 384 18.16 -33.30 -16.59
N HIS A 385 17.69 -33.72 -17.77
CA HIS A 385 18.27 -34.83 -18.53
C HIS A 385 19.45 -34.42 -19.42
N ALA A 386 19.81 -33.14 -19.48
CA ALA A 386 20.99 -32.71 -20.21
C ALA A 386 22.24 -33.24 -19.50
N LYS A 387 23.16 -33.81 -20.28
CA LYS A 387 24.41 -34.37 -19.75
C LYS A 387 25.23 -33.34 -18.96
N SER A 388 25.18 -32.07 -19.36
CA SER A 388 25.81 -30.96 -18.62
C SER A 388 25.21 -30.76 -17.23
N THR A 389 23.89 -30.94 -17.08
CA THR A 389 23.20 -30.78 -15.80
C THR A 389 23.42 -31.99 -14.90
N GLU A 390 23.43 -33.19 -15.49
CA GLU A 390 23.83 -34.42 -14.80
C GLU A 390 25.28 -34.30 -14.28
N GLU A 391 26.19 -33.78 -15.11
CA GLU A 391 27.57 -33.47 -14.73
C GLU A 391 27.64 -32.38 -13.65
N ASP A 392 26.85 -31.30 -13.74
CA ASP A 392 26.78 -30.27 -12.71
C ASP A 392 26.25 -30.81 -11.36
N ILE A 393 25.37 -31.82 -11.38
CA ILE A 393 24.82 -32.44 -10.15
C ILE A 393 25.80 -33.47 -9.57
N LEU A 394 26.37 -34.34 -10.41
CA LEU A 394 27.22 -35.45 -9.95
C LEU A 394 28.69 -35.04 -9.79
N PHE A 395 29.19 -34.18 -10.69
CA PHE A 395 30.59 -33.77 -10.84
C PHE A 395 30.79 -32.23 -10.96
N PRO A 396 30.18 -31.40 -10.08
CA PRO A 396 30.27 -29.94 -10.19
C PRO A 396 31.71 -29.43 -10.12
N THR A 397 32.03 -28.48 -11.00
CA THR A 397 33.34 -27.80 -11.00
C THR A 397 33.55 -27.01 -9.69
N GLY A 398 34.65 -27.29 -8.99
CA GLY A 398 34.99 -26.64 -7.72
C GLY A 398 34.40 -27.29 -6.45
N ASN A 399 33.55 -28.32 -6.59
CA ASN A 399 32.97 -29.08 -5.49
C ASN A 399 33.39 -30.57 -5.54
N ARG A 400 33.18 -31.30 -4.44
CA ARG A 400 33.46 -32.75 -4.39
C ARG A 400 32.58 -33.53 -5.37
N SER A 401 33.20 -34.42 -6.14
CA SER A 401 32.46 -35.37 -6.96
C SER A 401 31.66 -36.34 -6.08
N ILE A 402 30.51 -36.82 -6.55
CA ILE A 402 29.58 -37.59 -5.73
C ILE A 402 30.17 -38.91 -5.20
N ASP A 403 31.11 -39.50 -5.93
CA ASP A 403 31.88 -40.70 -5.56
C ASP A 403 32.82 -40.46 -4.36
N THR A 404 33.17 -39.21 -4.07
CA THR A 404 33.99 -38.81 -2.92
C THR A 404 33.16 -38.40 -1.69
N VAL A 405 31.83 -38.45 -1.79
CA VAL A 405 30.90 -38.11 -0.70
C VAL A 405 30.63 -39.35 0.17
N LEU A 406 30.64 -39.19 1.49
CA LEU A 406 30.29 -40.27 2.43
C LEU A 406 28.92 -40.89 2.07
N PRO A 407 28.74 -42.23 2.09
CA PRO A 407 27.51 -42.87 1.64
C PRO A 407 26.23 -42.34 2.29
N ARG A 408 26.28 -42.02 3.60
CA ARG A 408 25.16 -41.42 4.36
C ARG A 408 24.78 -40.00 3.91
N MET A 409 25.68 -39.33 3.19
CA MET A 409 25.55 -37.94 2.76
C MET A 409 25.16 -37.79 1.29
N VAL A 410 25.22 -38.87 0.51
CA VAL A 410 24.92 -38.86 -0.93
C VAL A 410 23.51 -38.33 -1.22
N GLY A 411 22.50 -38.84 -0.52
CA GLY A 411 21.10 -38.40 -0.70
C GLY A 411 20.90 -36.89 -0.48
N PRO A 412 21.23 -36.35 0.71
CA PRO A 412 21.10 -34.91 1.00
C PRO A 412 21.90 -34.00 0.04
N VAL A 413 23.08 -34.45 -0.41
CA VAL A 413 23.92 -33.69 -1.35
C VAL A 413 23.30 -33.66 -2.74
N ILE A 414 22.81 -34.80 -3.25
CA ILE A 414 22.10 -34.87 -4.54
C ILE A 414 20.86 -33.99 -4.49
N GLU A 415 20.07 -34.10 -3.42
CA GLU A 415 18.85 -33.29 -3.24
C GLU A 415 19.16 -31.79 -3.30
N THR A 416 20.19 -31.34 -2.56
CA THR A 416 20.62 -29.93 -2.56
C THR A 416 21.07 -29.47 -3.95
N ARG A 417 21.85 -30.28 -4.67
CA ARG A 417 22.35 -29.94 -6.00
C ARG A 417 21.24 -29.93 -7.04
N PHE A 418 20.30 -30.85 -6.93
CA PHE A 418 19.11 -30.90 -7.75
C PHE A 418 18.26 -29.63 -7.56
N TYR A 419 18.04 -29.18 -6.32
CA TYR A 419 17.36 -27.91 -6.04
C TYR A 419 18.08 -26.71 -6.66
N ASN A 420 19.41 -26.61 -6.52
CA ASN A 420 20.18 -25.51 -7.10
C ASN A 420 20.12 -25.51 -8.65
N ALA A 421 20.11 -26.69 -9.27
CA ALA A 421 19.97 -26.79 -10.72
C ALA A 421 18.60 -26.27 -11.20
N ILE A 422 17.53 -26.62 -10.48
CA ILE A 422 16.19 -26.09 -10.75
C ILE A 422 16.16 -24.57 -10.57
N GLU A 423 16.75 -24.05 -9.50
CA GLU A 423 16.80 -22.61 -9.23
C GLU A 423 17.54 -21.84 -10.33
N LYS A 424 18.73 -22.32 -10.74
CA LYS A 424 19.48 -21.76 -11.86
C LYS A 424 18.68 -21.78 -13.17
N TRP A 425 17.85 -22.80 -13.37
CA TRP A 425 16.97 -22.87 -14.52
C TRP A 425 15.78 -21.89 -14.44
N LEU A 426 15.22 -21.68 -13.25
CA LEU A 426 14.18 -20.68 -13.00
C LEU A 426 14.69 -19.25 -13.20
N GLU A 427 15.92 -18.98 -12.77
CA GLU A 427 16.58 -17.67 -12.92
C GLU A 427 17.08 -17.39 -14.34
N ASN A 428 17.04 -18.37 -15.23
CA ASN A 428 17.41 -18.17 -16.63
C ASN A 428 16.47 -17.15 -17.28
N ASP A 429 17.06 -16.18 -17.99
CA ASP A 429 16.36 -15.13 -18.75
C ASP A 429 15.22 -15.64 -19.63
N VAL A 430 15.34 -16.86 -20.18
CA VAL A 430 14.30 -17.47 -21.01
C VAL A 430 13.09 -17.88 -20.18
N THR A 431 13.31 -18.56 -19.06
CA THR A 431 12.24 -19.03 -18.15
C THR A 431 11.56 -17.84 -17.49
N LYS A 432 12.35 -16.87 -17.01
CA LYS A 432 11.86 -15.65 -16.39
C LYS A 432 10.98 -14.84 -17.33
N ARG A 433 11.42 -14.63 -18.59
CA ARG A 433 10.61 -13.92 -19.60
C ARG A 433 9.29 -14.62 -19.90
N LYS A 434 9.25 -15.97 -19.91
CA LYS A 434 7.99 -16.71 -20.09
C LYS A 434 7.01 -16.48 -18.94
N MET A 435 7.51 -16.38 -17.70
CA MET A 435 6.67 -16.07 -16.54
C MET A 435 6.20 -14.61 -16.55
N GLU A 436 7.04 -13.68 -16.98
CA GLU A 436 6.68 -12.25 -17.13
C GLU A 436 5.60 -12.06 -18.21
N ASP A 437 5.74 -12.68 -19.38
CA ASP A 437 4.73 -12.63 -20.46
C ASP A 437 3.37 -13.19 -20.02
N ALA A 438 3.38 -14.28 -19.23
CA ALA A 438 2.16 -14.83 -18.65
C ALA A 438 1.49 -13.85 -17.68
N ASN A 439 2.27 -13.16 -16.85
CA ASN A 439 1.76 -12.15 -15.93
C ASN A 439 1.20 -10.93 -16.68
N GLU A 440 1.87 -10.45 -17.73
CA GLU A 440 1.37 -9.35 -18.57
C GLU A 440 0.03 -9.70 -19.24
N LYS A 441 -0.15 -10.92 -19.72
CA LYS A 441 -1.43 -11.39 -20.27
C LYS A 441 -2.55 -11.37 -19.25
N VAL A 442 -2.29 -11.83 -18.03
CA VAL A 442 -3.28 -11.76 -16.93
C VAL A 442 -3.66 -10.31 -16.64
N GLN A 443 -2.67 -9.41 -16.53
CA GLN A 443 -2.91 -7.99 -16.30
C GLN A 443 -3.72 -7.34 -17.44
N SER A 444 -3.41 -7.68 -18.69
CA SER A 444 -4.16 -7.20 -19.85
C SER A 444 -5.62 -7.65 -19.83
N ALA A 445 -5.86 -8.94 -19.54
CA ALA A 445 -7.22 -9.48 -19.45
C ALA A 445 -8.02 -8.81 -18.33
N LEU A 446 -7.41 -8.62 -17.16
CA LEU A 446 -8.03 -7.90 -16.04
C LEU A 446 -8.35 -6.45 -16.40
N THR A 447 -7.45 -5.77 -17.10
CA THR A 447 -7.64 -4.37 -17.52
C THR A 447 -8.82 -4.24 -18.49
N GLU A 448 -8.97 -5.16 -19.44
CA GLU A 448 -10.08 -5.12 -20.41
C GLU A 448 -11.44 -5.40 -19.75
N ILE A 449 -11.50 -6.39 -18.86
CA ILE A 449 -12.70 -6.64 -18.04
C ILE A 449 -13.04 -5.40 -17.21
N GLN A 450 -12.03 -4.76 -16.62
CA GLN A 450 -12.23 -3.58 -15.78
C GLN A 450 -12.72 -2.37 -16.59
N LEU A 451 -12.20 -2.15 -17.80
CA LEU A 451 -12.68 -1.09 -18.70
C LEU A 451 -14.15 -1.28 -19.10
N GLU A 452 -14.56 -2.51 -19.39
CA GLU A 452 -15.97 -2.81 -19.68
C GLU A 452 -16.87 -2.58 -18.44
N PHE A 453 -16.39 -2.95 -17.24
CA PHE A 453 -17.07 -2.63 -15.98
C PHE A 453 -17.22 -1.12 -15.76
N GLU A 454 -16.15 -0.35 -15.94
CA GLU A 454 -16.14 1.11 -15.79
C GLU A 454 -17.06 1.77 -16.82
N ASN A 455 -17.11 1.28 -18.05
CA ASN A 455 -18.07 1.75 -19.07
C ASN A 455 -19.53 1.49 -18.67
N ILE A 456 -19.83 0.36 -18.03
CA ILE A 456 -21.18 0.06 -17.54
C ILE A 456 -21.53 0.98 -16.35
N GLU A 457 -20.59 1.20 -15.42
CA GLU A 457 -20.78 2.13 -14.30
C GLU A 457 -20.97 3.59 -14.74
N MET A 458 -20.17 4.07 -15.70
CA MET A 458 -20.31 5.43 -16.25
C MET A 458 -21.65 5.64 -16.95
N ASN A 459 -22.17 4.63 -17.65
CA ASN A 459 -23.50 4.70 -18.29
C ASN A 459 -24.65 4.63 -17.25
N MET A 460 -24.45 3.98 -16.10
CA MET A 460 -25.44 3.97 -15.01
C MET A 460 -25.52 5.32 -14.28
N THR A 461 -24.40 6.06 -14.19
CA THR A 461 -24.31 7.30 -13.41
C THR A 461 -24.32 8.58 -14.25
N GLY A 462 -24.14 8.52 -15.56
CA GLY A 462 -24.02 9.73 -16.39
C GLY A 462 -22.61 10.35 -16.34
N LEU A 463 -22.34 11.29 -17.24
CA LEU A 463 -21.00 11.81 -17.48
C LEU A 463 -20.55 12.71 -16.32
N LEU A 464 -19.45 12.36 -15.64
CA LEU A 464 -18.88 13.18 -14.56
C LEU A 464 -17.95 14.25 -15.15
N CYS A 465 -18.20 15.52 -14.84
CA CYS A 465 -17.53 16.69 -15.42
C CYS A 465 -17.00 17.63 -14.34
N LEU A 466 -15.90 18.35 -14.61
CA LEU A 466 -15.51 19.49 -13.77
C LEU A 466 -16.60 20.55 -13.79
N SER A 467 -16.86 21.18 -12.65
CA SER A 467 -17.85 22.24 -12.51
C SER A 467 -17.31 23.42 -11.73
N CYS A 468 -17.37 24.59 -12.35
CA CYS A 468 -16.95 25.84 -11.73
C CYS A 468 -17.58 27.01 -12.48
N ASP A 469 -17.78 28.12 -11.79
CA ASP A 469 -18.20 29.37 -12.41
C ASP A 469 -17.18 30.46 -12.12
N SER A 470 -16.64 31.07 -13.18
CA SER A 470 -15.73 32.21 -13.11
C SER A 470 -14.44 31.96 -12.31
N ALA A 471 -13.85 30.78 -12.45
CA ALA A 471 -12.59 30.40 -11.83
C ALA A 471 -11.39 31.14 -12.46
N VAL A 472 -10.44 31.60 -11.64
CA VAL A 472 -9.25 32.32 -12.13
C VAL A 472 -8.19 31.35 -12.67
N ASN A 473 -8.13 30.15 -12.10
CA ASN A 473 -7.28 29.05 -12.57
C ASN A 473 -8.14 27.83 -12.88
N ILE A 474 -7.85 27.14 -13.99
CA ILE A 474 -8.49 25.87 -14.34
C ILE A 474 -8.34 24.81 -13.22
N ASN A 475 -7.26 24.88 -12.44
CA ASN A 475 -7.04 24.00 -11.30
C ASN A 475 -8.06 24.20 -10.17
N ASP A 476 -8.67 25.38 -10.06
CA ASP A 476 -9.73 25.64 -9.07
C ASP A 476 -11.01 24.86 -9.43
N CYS A 477 -11.17 24.45 -10.68
CA CYS A 477 -12.27 23.61 -11.13
C CYS A 477 -12.03 22.12 -10.82
N LEU A 478 -10.79 21.67 -10.56
CA LEU A 478 -10.47 20.27 -10.27
C LEU A 478 -11.07 19.76 -8.94
N THR A 479 -11.41 20.67 -8.04
CA THR A 479 -11.96 20.32 -6.72
C THR A 479 -13.48 20.16 -6.71
N THR A 480 -14.15 20.42 -7.83
CA THR A 480 -15.62 20.45 -7.88
C THR A 480 -16.11 19.73 -9.13
N MET A 481 -16.96 18.71 -8.92
CA MET A 481 -17.48 17.87 -9.99
C MET A 481 -19.01 17.96 -10.07
N ALA A 482 -19.55 17.92 -11.28
CA ALA A 482 -20.98 17.82 -11.59
C ALA A 482 -21.25 16.56 -12.40
N GLN A 483 -22.43 15.99 -12.18
CA GLN A 483 -22.91 14.81 -12.86
C GLN A 483 -23.91 15.25 -13.94
N CYS A 484 -23.57 14.98 -15.20
CA CYS A 484 -24.32 15.42 -16.36
C CYS A 484 -25.26 14.35 -16.89
N SER A 485 -26.34 14.78 -17.51
CA SER A 485 -27.40 13.92 -18.01
C SER A 485 -26.93 13.09 -19.20
N ASP A 486 -27.09 11.77 -19.10
CA ASP A 486 -26.67 10.81 -20.11
C ASP A 486 -27.37 11.06 -21.47
N GLY A 487 -26.60 11.00 -22.55
CA GLY A 487 -27.04 11.17 -23.95
C GLY A 487 -27.56 12.56 -24.36
N SER A 488 -27.80 13.47 -23.41
CA SER A 488 -28.36 14.81 -23.67
C SER A 488 -27.43 15.97 -23.28
N GLU A 489 -26.40 15.70 -22.47
CA GLU A 489 -25.40 16.68 -22.06
C GLU A 489 -23.96 16.16 -22.24
N GLU A 490 -23.03 17.07 -22.51
CA GLU A 490 -21.58 16.85 -22.59
C GLU A 490 -20.88 17.72 -21.54
N CYS A 491 -19.67 17.32 -21.13
CA CYS A 491 -18.83 18.20 -20.32
C CYS A 491 -18.36 19.37 -21.18
N PHE A 492 -18.43 20.59 -20.67
CA PHE A 492 -17.85 21.76 -21.35
C PHE A 492 -16.80 22.47 -20.50
N LEU A 493 -15.92 23.19 -21.18
CA LEU A 493 -15.05 24.19 -20.58
C LEU A 493 -15.01 25.43 -21.48
N ASP A 494 -15.27 26.58 -20.89
CA ASP A 494 -15.19 27.89 -21.51
C ASP A 494 -14.16 28.75 -20.79
N TRP A 495 -13.56 29.71 -21.51
CA TRP A 495 -12.97 30.87 -20.87
C TRP A 495 -13.32 32.18 -21.57
N THR A 496 -13.45 33.24 -20.77
CA THR A 496 -13.80 34.59 -21.22
C THR A 496 -12.80 35.61 -20.68
N ILE A 497 -12.58 36.70 -21.44
CA ILE A 497 -11.77 37.83 -20.98
C ILE A 497 -12.71 38.88 -20.34
N LEU A 498 -12.46 39.21 -19.08
CA LEU A 498 -13.12 40.29 -18.36
C LEU A 498 -12.60 41.67 -18.80
N PRO A 499 -13.33 42.77 -18.54
CA PRO A 499 -12.91 44.12 -18.93
C PRO A 499 -11.55 44.57 -18.35
N ASP A 500 -11.12 43.97 -17.24
CA ASP A 500 -9.82 44.21 -16.61
C ASP A 500 -8.66 43.40 -17.25
N LEU A 501 -8.95 42.70 -18.34
CA LEU A 501 -8.07 41.80 -19.10
C LEU A 501 -7.71 40.50 -18.37
N SER A 502 -8.38 40.16 -17.27
CA SER A 502 -8.26 38.83 -16.65
C SER A 502 -9.08 37.79 -17.40
N ALA A 503 -8.59 36.55 -17.46
CA ALA A 503 -9.33 35.43 -18.02
C ALA A 503 -10.00 34.64 -16.89
N VAL A 504 -11.26 34.26 -17.08
CA VAL A 504 -12.00 33.40 -16.15
C VAL A 504 -12.55 32.17 -16.86
N PHE A 505 -12.53 31.03 -16.16
CA PHE A 505 -12.97 29.72 -16.64
C PHE A 505 -14.35 29.36 -16.08
N THR A 506 -15.18 28.75 -16.91
CA THR A 506 -16.47 28.18 -16.52
C THR A 506 -16.57 26.76 -17.06
N ALA A 507 -16.91 25.80 -16.20
CA ALA A 507 -17.00 24.39 -16.54
C ALA A 507 -18.31 23.80 -16.00
N GLY A 508 -18.83 22.77 -16.68
CA GLY A 508 -19.99 22.02 -16.19
C GLY A 508 -20.62 21.16 -17.28
N CYS A 509 -21.93 20.97 -17.14
CA CYS A 509 -22.77 20.23 -18.08
C CYS A 509 -23.38 21.17 -19.11
N ARG A 510 -23.39 20.76 -20.38
CA ARG A 510 -24.02 21.52 -21.47
C ARG A 510 -24.74 20.57 -22.42
N ALA A 511 -25.94 20.96 -22.82
CA ALA A 511 -26.72 20.16 -23.76
C ALA A 511 -25.95 19.85 -25.06
N THR A 512 -25.97 18.58 -25.49
CA THR A 512 -25.29 18.07 -26.69
C THR A 512 -25.64 18.87 -27.94
N GLN A 513 -26.90 19.33 -28.05
CA GLN A 513 -27.33 20.20 -29.16
C GLN A 513 -26.59 21.54 -29.18
N VAL A 514 -26.29 22.13 -28.01
CA VAL A 514 -25.54 23.38 -27.89
C VAL A 514 -24.07 23.14 -28.24
N CYS A 515 -23.48 22.04 -27.78
CA CYS A 515 -22.12 21.65 -28.14
C CYS A 515 -21.95 21.44 -29.66
N ASN A 516 -22.92 20.79 -30.30
CA ASN A 516 -22.95 20.59 -31.76
C ASN A 516 -23.13 21.90 -32.55
N LEU A 517 -23.84 22.87 -32.01
CA LEU A 517 -23.95 24.19 -32.63
C LEU A 517 -22.63 24.97 -32.52
N LEU A 518 -21.95 24.87 -31.38
CA LEU A 518 -20.69 25.58 -31.14
C LEU A 518 -19.52 24.99 -31.94
N SER A 519 -19.46 23.66 -32.11
CA SER A 519 -18.45 23.01 -32.96
C SER A 519 -18.58 23.41 -34.43
N ASN A 520 -19.81 23.59 -34.92
CA ASN A 520 -20.10 24.04 -36.28
C ASN A 520 -19.96 25.56 -36.49
N ALA A 521 -19.90 26.35 -35.41
CA ALA A 521 -19.82 27.81 -35.46
C ALA A 521 -18.38 28.37 -35.43
N PHE A 522 -17.35 27.52 -35.33
CA PHE A 522 -15.93 27.93 -35.43
C PHE A 522 -15.56 28.33 -36.86
N GLY A 523 -16.06 29.50 -37.24
CA GLY A 523 -15.79 30.21 -38.48
C GLY A 523 -16.36 31.63 -38.49
N LYS A 524 -17.36 31.96 -37.66
CA LYS A 524 -17.88 33.33 -37.57
C LYS A 524 -18.27 33.71 -36.15
N ARG A 525 -17.68 34.82 -35.69
CA ARG A 525 -17.96 35.53 -34.44
C ARG A 525 -19.47 35.67 -34.22
N ILE A 526 -20.00 35.04 -33.16
CA ILE A 526 -21.35 35.30 -32.66
C ILE A 526 -21.25 35.90 -31.25
N THR A 527 -21.68 37.17 -31.19
CA THR A 527 -22.18 37.97 -30.05
C THR A 527 -21.30 38.24 -28.81
N GLN A 528 -20.81 39.49 -28.74
CA GLN A 528 -20.82 40.45 -27.60
C GLN A 528 -20.30 40.10 -26.19
N ARG A 529 -19.70 38.94 -25.96
CA ARG A 529 -18.69 38.74 -24.90
C ARG A 529 -17.52 37.97 -25.49
N SER A 530 -16.30 38.40 -25.23
CA SER A 530 -15.08 37.83 -25.80
C SER A 530 -14.80 36.43 -25.22
N VAL A 531 -15.58 35.43 -25.62
CA VAL A 531 -15.31 34.01 -25.34
C VAL A 531 -14.12 33.60 -26.19
N GLY A 532 -13.02 33.23 -25.54
CA GLY A 532 -11.78 32.92 -26.22
C GLY A 532 -11.55 31.43 -26.47
N CYS A 533 -12.25 30.56 -25.74
CA CYS A 533 -12.40 29.13 -26.03
C CYS A 533 -13.72 28.65 -25.46
N SER A 534 -14.36 27.74 -26.20
CA SER A 534 -15.54 26.99 -25.75
C SER A 534 -15.47 25.62 -26.41
N GLN A 535 -15.32 24.57 -25.60
CA GLN A 535 -15.19 23.20 -26.09
C GLN A 535 -16.05 22.27 -25.25
N CYS A 536 -16.51 21.18 -25.87
CA CYS A 536 -17.21 20.09 -25.20
C CYS A 536 -16.50 18.75 -25.42
N CYS A 537 -16.73 17.80 -24.52
CA CYS A 537 -16.27 16.43 -24.62
C CYS A 537 -17.24 15.46 -23.92
N ASN A 538 -17.22 14.21 -24.37
CA ASN A 538 -18.07 13.13 -23.89
C ASN A 538 -17.29 11.88 -23.45
N SER A 539 -15.95 11.90 -23.49
CA SER A 539 -15.11 10.80 -23.03
C SER A 539 -13.73 11.30 -22.57
N PRO A 540 -13.21 10.83 -21.43
CA PRO A 540 -11.86 11.17 -20.98
C PRO A 540 -10.79 10.48 -21.84
N PRO A 541 -9.57 11.04 -21.93
CA PRO A 541 -8.44 10.34 -22.54
C PRO A 541 -8.10 9.05 -21.77
N ASN A 542 -7.79 7.96 -22.48
CA ASN A 542 -7.49 6.64 -21.89
C ASN A 542 -6.52 6.72 -20.70
N GLY A 543 -6.92 6.12 -19.56
CA GLY A 543 -6.05 5.93 -18.39
C GLY A 543 -5.90 7.14 -17.47
N THR A 544 -6.86 8.08 -17.44
CA THR A 544 -6.76 9.29 -16.62
C THR A 544 -7.88 9.41 -15.57
N GLN A 545 -7.53 9.92 -14.38
CA GLN A 545 -8.46 10.15 -13.26
C GLN A 545 -9.19 11.50 -13.31
N VAL A 546 -8.89 12.35 -14.30
CA VAL A 546 -9.47 13.71 -14.40
C VAL A 546 -10.62 13.68 -15.42
N PRO A 547 -11.78 14.31 -15.13
CA PRO A 547 -12.87 14.44 -16.09
C PRO A 547 -12.44 15.04 -17.43
N CYS A 548 -13.11 14.67 -18.52
CA CYS A 548 -12.67 15.00 -19.87
C CYS A 548 -12.50 16.51 -20.12
N ASN A 549 -13.33 17.34 -19.48
CA ASN A 549 -13.27 18.79 -19.65
C ASN A 549 -12.07 19.46 -18.96
N GLY A 550 -11.35 18.75 -18.09
CA GLY A 550 -10.08 19.21 -17.53
C GLY A 550 -8.95 19.28 -18.56
N TYR A 551 -9.11 18.63 -19.71
CA TYR A 551 -8.13 18.64 -20.81
C TYR A 551 -8.48 19.63 -21.93
N LEU A 552 -9.63 20.28 -21.83
CA LEU A 552 -10.09 21.25 -22.81
C LEU A 552 -9.40 22.60 -22.61
N CYS A 553 -9.42 23.45 -23.65
CA CYS A 553 -8.97 24.84 -23.60
C CYS A 553 -7.58 25.07 -22.96
N LYS A 554 -6.59 24.25 -23.38
CA LYS A 554 -5.16 24.11 -22.99
C LYS A 554 -4.42 25.29 -22.28
N GLN A 555 -4.80 26.56 -22.47
CA GLN A 555 -4.47 27.72 -21.62
C GLN A 555 -5.10 29.02 -22.17
N ALA A 556 -5.46 29.97 -21.30
CA ALA A 556 -5.86 31.32 -21.70
C ALA A 556 -4.64 32.19 -22.03
N PRO A 557 -4.70 33.08 -23.05
CA PRO A 557 -3.61 33.98 -23.39
C PRO A 557 -3.35 34.98 -22.25
N VAL A 558 -2.10 35.09 -21.82
CA VAL A 558 -1.66 36.10 -20.85
C VAL A 558 -1.57 37.44 -21.56
N ALA A 559 -2.54 38.34 -21.35
CA ALA A 559 -2.46 39.71 -21.85
C ALA A 559 -1.34 40.47 -21.12
N ARG A 560 -0.29 40.87 -21.84
CA ARG A 560 0.85 41.64 -21.30
C ARG A 560 0.61 43.15 -21.49
N LYS A 561 0.86 43.95 -20.46
CA LYS A 561 0.79 45.42 -20.54
C LYS A 561 2.14 45.98 -21.01
N THR A 562 2.14 46.63 -22.18
CA THR A 562 3.26 47.43 -22.69
C THR A 562 2.99 48.92 -22.49
N CYS A 563 4.01 49.69 -22.16
CA CYS A 563 3.95 51.14 -22.01
C CYS A 563 5.02 51.81 -22.87
N GLY A 564 4.71 52.97 -23.45
CA GLY A 564 5.71 53.81 -24.12
C GLY A 564 6.79 54.29 -23.13
N VAL A 565 8.06 54.20 -23.53
CA VAL A 565 9.22 54.65 -22.75
C VAL A 565 10.01 55.68 -23.56
N CYS A 566 9.98 56.92 -23.10
CA CYS A 566 10.73 58.01 -23.70
C CYS A 566 10.91 59.13 -22.69
N SER A 567 11.99 59.88 -22.82
CA SER A 567 12.28 61.02 -21.96
C SER A 567 12.41 62.29 -22.80
N ARG A 568 11.78 63.36 -22.33
CA ARG A 568 11.84 64.73 -22.88
C ARG A 568 11.28 64.90 -24.31
N VAL A 569 10.17 64.23 -24.63
CA VAL A 569 9.44 64.41 -25.90
C VAL A 569 8.52 65.64 -25.87
N SER A 570 8.21 66.20 -27.03
CA SER A 570 7.33 67.37 -27.17
C SER A 570 5.85 66.99 -27.15
N ASP A 571 5.51 65.82 -27.72
CA ASP A 571 4.19 65.20 -27.66
C ASP A 571 4.32 63.76 -27.13
N PRO A 572 3.50 63.31 -26.16
CA PRO A 572 3.47 61.92 -25.72
C PRO A 572 3.28 60.89 -26.84
N THR A 573 2.64 61.26 -27.96
CA THR A 573 2.43 60.35 -29.10
C THR A 573 3.69 60.11 -29.93
N ASP A 574 4.74 60.93 -29.78
CA ASP A 574 6.02 60.76 -30.49
C ASP A 574 6.89 59.65 -29.88
N CYS A 575 6.41 59.01 -28.81
CA CYS A 575 7.08 57.94 -28.09
C CYS A 575 7.02 56.64 -28.89
N ALA A 576 8.08 56.31 -29.64
CA ALA A 576 8.10 55.15 -30.54
C ALA A 576 8.58 53.83 -29.92
N VAL A 577 9.01 53.84 -28.64
CA VAL A 577 9.61 52.68 -27.97
C VAL A 577 8.67 52.18 -26.89
N ASP A 578 8.18 50.95 -27.01
CA ASP A 578 7.36 50.29 -25.99
C ASP A 578 8.20 49.32 -25.15
N GLN A 579 7.91 49.26 -23.85
CA GLN A 579 8.51 48.31 -22.91
C GLN A 579 7.43 47.57 -22.12
N GLU A 580 7.63 46.27 -21.88
CA GLU A 580 6.81 45.50 -20.94
C GLU A 580 7.09 45.94 -19.49
N CYS A 581 6.05 46.31 -18.75
CA CYS A 581 6.15 46.63 -17.33
C CYS A 581 5.88 45.41 -16.45
N SER A 582 6.44 45.40 -15.24
CA SER A 582 6.19 44.35 -14.23
C SER A 582 4.71 44.34 -13.78
N PRO A 583 4.16 43.22 -13.29
CA PRO A 583 2.76 43.14 -12.81
C PRO A 583 2.38 44.17 -11.72
N HIS A 584 3.38 44.69 -11.00
CA HIS A 584 3.21 45.70 -9.96
C HIS A 584 3.39 47.15 -10.45
N GLU A 585 3.55 47.35 -11.75
CA GLU A 585 3.79 48.66 -12.39
C GLU A 585 2.58 49.09 -13.24
N ALA A 586 2.49 50.39 -13.53
CA ALA A 586 1.52 51.00 -14.44
C ALA A 586 2.23 52.00 -15.36
N CYS A 587 1.63 52.28 -16.53
CA CYS A 587 2.15 53.33 -17.42
C CYS A 587 2.00 54.69 -16.74
N LYS A 588 3.08 55.48 -16.72
CA LYS A 588 3.06 56.87 -16.27
C LYS A 588 3.38 57.83 -17.41
N ILE A 589 2.89 59.06 -17.25
CA ILE A 589 3.26 60.21 -18.06
C ILE A 589 3.59 61.35 -17.10
N ASN A 590 4.85 61.76 -17.07
CA ASN A 590 5.35 62.89 -16.31
C ASN A 590 5.50 64.11 -17.22
N THR A 591 5.26 65.29 -16.66
CA THR A 591 5.42 66.57 -17.36
C THR A 591 6.57 67.35 -16.72
N ILE A 592 7.55 67.74 -17.54
CA ILE A 592 8.77 68.44 -17.15
C ILE A 592 8.74 69.82 -17.79
N PHE A 593 8.89 70.87 -16.97
CA PHE A 593 8.99 72.25 -17.46
C PHE A 593 10.41 72.75 -17.24
N THR A 594 11.13 73.05 -18.33
CA THR A 594 12.53 73.51 -18.28
C THR A 594 12.72 74.63 -19.31
N GLY A 595 13.24 75.79 -18.86
CA GLY A 595 13.56 76.91 -19.75
C GLY A 595 12.37 77.48 -20.54
N GLY A 596 11.13 77.39 -20.00
CA GLY A 596 9.92 77.86 -20.68
C GLY A 596 9.28 76.86 -21.66
N VAL A 597 9.82 75.65 -21.79
CA VAL A 597 9.32 74.61 -22.71
C VAL A 597 8.80 73.40 -21.93
N LEU A 598 7.58 72.96 -22.29
CA LEU A 598 6.95 71.76 -21.75
C LEU A 598 7.48 70.51 -22.46
N ARG A 599 7.86 69.49 -21.68
CA ARG A 599 8.35 68.20 -22.17
C ARG A 599 7.66 67.06 -21.42
N TYR A 600 7.52 65.90 -22.04
CA TYR A 600 6.91 64.72 -21.44
C TYR A 600 7.91 63.58 -21.25
N GLU A 601 7.70 62.79 -20.22
CA GLU A 601 8.46 61.57 -19.93
C GLU A 601 7.49 60.43 -19.63
N LEU A 602 7.56 59.36 -20.43
CA LEU A 602 6.70 58.19 -20.31
C LEU A 602 7.51 56.99 -19.84
N GLY A 603 6.90 56.10 -19.04
CA GLY A 603 7.54 54.84 -18.67
C GLY A 603 6.73 54.00 -17.68
N CYS A 604 7.36 52.96 -17.14
CA CYS A 604 6.79 52.11 -16.09
C CYS A 604 7.02 52.72 -14.70
N GLU A 605 6.01 52.69 -13.84
CA GLU A 605 6.14 53.10 -12.44
C GLU A 605 5.43 52.12 -11.50
N LYS A 606 6.07 51.82 -10.36
CA LYS A 606 5.48 50.97 -9.31
C LYS A 606 4.20 51.62 -8.78
N LYS A 607 3.11 50.85 -8.70
CA LYS A 607 1.85 51.28 -8.11
C LYS A 607 2.06 51.66 -6.64
N THR A 608 2.26 52.95 -6.35
CA THR A 608 2.17 53.50 -5.01
C THR A 608 0.78 54.10 -4.84
N PHE A 609 0.12 53.79 -3.72
CA PHE A 609 -1.19 54.35 -3.35
C PHE A 609 -1.03 55.85 -3.11
N ASN A 610 -1.16 56.67 -4.17
CA ASN A 610 -1.63 58.06 -4.17
C ASN A 610 -1.56 58.63 -5.60
N HIS A 611 -2.72 58.82 -6.23
CA HIS A 611 -2.83 59.57 -7.48
C HIS A 611 -2.60 61.07 -7.21
N ALA A 612 -1.46 61.61 -7.65
CA ALA A 612 -1.28 63.05 -7.88
C ALA A 612 -0.22 63.26 -8.98
N SER A 613 -0.63 63.83 -10.12
CA SER A 613 0.27 64.32 -11.17
C SER A 613 1.28 65.28 -10.55
N THR A 614 2.55 64.91 -10.48
CA THR A 614 3.57 65.72 -9.79
C THR A 614 4.29 66.60 -10.82
N LEU A 615 3.95 67.89 -10.87
CA LEU A 615 4.76 68.90 -11.57
C LEU A 615 6.08 69.09 -10.82
N ARG A 616 7.21 68.77 -11.46
CA ARG A 616 8.54 69.09 -10.93
C ARG A 616 9.08 70.33 -11.62
N PHE A 617 9.29 71.39 -10.86
CA PHE A 617 10.12 72.51 -11.25
C PHE A 617 11.58 72.19 -10.91
N VAL A 618 12.48 72.38 -11.87
CA VAL A 618 13.92 72.22 -11.69
C VAL A 618 14.51 73.62 -11.86
N ASP A 619 14.95 74.23 -10.75
CA ASP A 619 15.76 75.45 -10.79
C ASP A 619 17.24 75.08 -11.02
N GLU A 620 17.96 75.97 -11.71
CA GLU A 620 19.26 75.79 -12.39
C GLU A 620 20.32 74.91 -11.71
#